data_AF-A0A6N2V8X1-F1
#
_entry.id   AF-A0A6N2V8X1-F1
#
_cell.length_a   1.000
_cell.length_b   1.000
_cell.length_c   1.000
_cell.angle_alpha   90.00
_cell.angle_beta   90.00
_cell.angle_gamma   90.00
#
_symmetry.space_group_name_H-M   'P 1'
#
loop_
_entity.id
_entity.type
_entity.pdbx_description
1 polymer ?
#
loop_
_entity_poly.entity_id
_entity_poly.type
_entity_poly.pdbx_seq_one_letter_code
_entity_poly.pdbx_strand_id
1 'polypeptide(L)'
;MIIEVQTMNLQCDHTFVQDEGWYEASERYKDFINSYEDSNILFLKLGVGGNTPGIIKYPFWKMTAQNKNEVYASVNLGEAVCQQEIEKQSICINEDISQVLELL
;
A
#
# COMPACT_ATOMS: atom_id res chain seq x y z
N MET A 1 14.06 33.81 24.21
CA MET A 1 13.78 32.42 24.60
C MET A 1 12.98 31.82 23.46
N ILE A 2 13.62 31.00 22.62
CA ILE A 2 12.93 30.30 21.53
C ILE A 2 12.31 29.08 22.19
N ILE A 3 10.99 28.98 22.14
CA ILE A 3 10.28 27.77 22.56
C ILE A 3 10.39 26.81 21.38
N GLU A 4 11.14 25.72 21.53
CA GLU A 4 11.08 24.62 20.57
C GLU A 4 9.72 23.94 20.72
N VAL A 5 8.88 24.11 19.72
CA VAL A 5 7.58 23.43 19.64
C VAL A 5 7.85 22.04 19.07
N GLN A 6 7.76 21.01 19.91
CA GLN A 6 7.77 19.62 19.47
C GLN A 6 6.36 19.23 18.99
N THR A 7 6.30 18.56 17.85
CA THR A 7 5.07 18.01 17.26
C THR A 7 5.17 16.50 17.13
N MET A 8 4.02 15.84 16.98
CA MET A 8 3.98 14.42 16.64
C MET A 8 4.52 14.22 15.22
N ASN A 9 5.30 13.15 15.00
CA ASN A 9 5.79 12.82 13.66
C ASN A 9 4.67 12.24 12.79
N LEU A 10 3.83 13.13 12.24
CA LEU A 10 2.71 12.81 11.36
C LEU A 10 2.93 13.47 10.00
N GLN A 11 2.69 12.74 8.92
CA GLN A 11 2.83 13.26 7.55
C GLN A 11 1.63 14.15 7.16
N CYS A 12 1.50 15.30 7.80
CA CYS A 12 0.42 16.28 7.54
C CYS A 12 0.92 17.66 7.11
N ASP A 13 2.19 18.00 7.37
CA ASP A 13 2.79 19.28 7.01
C ASP A 13 4.33 19.17 6.90
N HIS A 14 4.99 20.32 6.84
CA HIS A 14 6.45 20.46 6.68
C HIS A 14 7.26 20.09 7.95
N THR A 15 6.60 19.76 9.06
CA THR A 15 7.24 19.34 10.30
C THR A 15 7.43 17.82 10.39
N PHE A 16 6.88 17.05 9.43
CA PHE A 16 7.13 15.61 9.31
C PHE A 16 8.61 15.32 9.09
N VAL A 17 9.16 14.43 9.91
CA VAL A 17 10.58 14.06 9.87
C VAL A 17 10.72 12.67 9.26
N GLN A 18 11.49 12.62 8.18
CA GLN A 18 12.03 11.40 7.59
C GLN A 18 13.46 11.25 8.11
N ASP A 19 13.64 10.45 9.15
CA ASP A 19 14.95 10.17 9.71
C ASP A 19 15.69 9.06 8.94
N GLU A 20 16.89 8.72 9.38
CA GLU A 20 17.68 7.63 8.79
C GLU A 20 16.89 6.31 8.73
N GLY A 21 16.15 5.98 9.80
CA GLY A 21 15.31 4.77 9.85
C GLY A 21 14.19 4.78 8.81
N TRP A 22 13.58 5.94 8.53
CA TRP A 22 12.62 6.10 7.45
C TRP A 22 13.25 5.81 6.08
N TYR A 23 14.44 6.37 5.82
CA TYR A 23 15.14 6.15 4.55
C TYR A 23 15.57 4.69 4.39
N GLU A 24 16.12 4.06 5.42
CA GLU A 24 16.48 2.64 5.40
C GLU A 24 15.27 1.74 5.12
N ALA A 25 14.11 2.03 5.72
CA ALA A 25 12.87 1.29 5.46
C ALA A 25 12.38 1.48 4.03
N SER A 26 12.44 2.72 3.51
CA SER A 26 12.11 3.03 2.12
C SER A 26 13.02 2.28 1.14
N GLU A 27 14.32 2.23 1.38
CA GLU A 27 15.25 1.49 0.51
C GLU A 27 14.99 -0.01 0.54
N ARG A 28 14.77 -0.62 1.71
CA ARG A 28 14.41 -2.05 1.78
C ARG A 28 13.14 -2.37 0.99
N TYR A 29 12.14 -1.48 1.03
CA TYR A 29 10.92 -1.65 0.22
C TYR A 29 11.23 -1.59 -1.28
N LYS A 30 12.01 -0.60 -1.73
CA LYS A 30 12.40 -0.48 -3.15
C LYS A 30 13.21 -1.69 -3.61
N ASP A 31 14.16 -2.12 -2.81
CA ASP A 31 15.01 -3.28 -3.11
C ASP A 31 14.18 -4.55 -3.25
N PHE A 32 13.18 -4.75 -2.39
CA PHE A 32 12.25 -5.87 -2.48
C PHE A 32 11.49 -5.85 -3.80
N ILE A 33 10.88 -4.71 -4.18
CA ILE A 33 10.13 -4.61 -5.43
C ILE A 33 11.02 -4.87 -6.64
N ASN A 34 12.21 -4.25 -6.69
CA ASN A 34 13.15 -4.41 -7.81
C ASN A 34 13.66 -5.85 -7.92
N SER A 35 13.92 -6.52 -6.80
CA SER A 35 14.46 -7.89 -6.80
C SER A 35 13.48 -8.93 -7.35
N TYR A 36 12.18 -8.61 -7.35
CA TYR A 36 11.11 -9.53 -7.75
C TYR A 36 10.29 -9.04 -8.95
N GLU A 37 10.75 -8.01 -9.68
CA GLU A 37 9.99 -7.41 -10.80
C GLU A 37 9.59 -8.42 -11.90
N ASP A 38 10.43 -9.43 -12.16
CA ASP A 38 10.18 -10.51 -13.12
C ASP A 38 9.49 -11.75 -12.51
N SER A 39 9.14 -11.70 -11.22
CA SER A 39 8.47 -12.80 -10.51
C SER A 39 6.94 -12.62 -10.51
N ASN A 40 6.22 -13.63 -10.02
CA ASN A 40 4.78 -13.52 -9.80
C ASN A 40 4.52 -12.88 -8.43
N ILE A 41 4.17 -11.60 -8.40
CA ILE A 41 3.89 -10.85 -7.17
C ILE A 41 2.37 -10.80 -6.90
N LEU A 42 2.00 -10.98 -5.63
CA LEU A 42 0.68 -10.65 -5.09
C LEU A 42 0.74 -9.33 -4.31
N PHE A 43 0.07 -8.31 -4.83
CA PHE A 43 -0.16 -7.05 -4.13
C PHE A 43 -1.39 -7.15 -3.22
N LEU A 44 -1.19 -7.61 -1.99
CA LEU A 44 -2.25 -7.75 -0.99
C LEU A 44 -2.45 -6.45 -0.19
N LYS A 45 -3.66 -5.91 -0.27
CA LYS A 45 -4.09 -4.67 0.38
C LYS A 45 -5.19 -4.99 1.41
N LEU A 46 -4.94 -4.70 2.68
CA LEU A 46 -5.86 -4.94 3.79
C LEU A 46 -6.33 -3.61 4.41
N GLY A 47 -7.63 -3.30 4.35
CA GLY A 47 -8.21 -2.14 5.04
C GLY A 47 -7.77 -0.76 4.51
N VAL A 48 -7.16 -0.70 3.32
CA VAL A 48 -6.72 0.57 2.73
C VAL A 48 -7.83 1.19 1.89
N GLY A 49 -8.38 2.29 2.40
CA GLY A 49 -9.37 3.14 1.75
C GLY A 49 -8.81 4.37 1.05
N GLY A 50 -9.66 5.40 0.92
CA GLY A 50 -9.39 6.61 0.12
C GLY A 50 -8.69 7.79 0.81
N ASN A 51 -8.24 7.68 2.07
CA ASN A 51 -7.69 8.83 2.81
C ASN A 51 -6.33 9.31 2.26
N THR A 52 -5.41 8.37 2.00
CA THR A 52 -4.06 8.64 1.49
C THR A 52 -3.71 7.63 0.39
N PRO A 53 -4.45 7.64 -0.73
CA PRO A 53 -4.39 6.56 -1.72
C PRO A 53 -3.05 6.50 -2.46
N GLY A 54 -2.28 7.61 -2.43
CA GLY A 54 -0.94 7.68 -3.02
C GLY A 54 0.13 6.84 -2.32
N ILE A 55 -0.12 6.37 -1.08
CA ILE A 55 0.87 5.58 -0.32
C ILE A 55 0.85 4.10 -0.75
N ILE A 56 -0.33 3.49 -0.91
CA ILE A 56 -0.48 2.06 -1.21
C ILE A 56 -1.42 1.81 -2.40
N LYS A 57 -2.64 2.36 -2.37
CA LYS A 57 -3.72 2.03 -3.31
C LYS A 57 -3.33 2.27 -4.77
N TYR A 58 -2.89 3.49 -5.10
CA TYR A 58 -2.51 3.84 -6.48
C TYR A 58 -1.20 3.18 -6.92
N PRO A 59 -0.14 3.11 -6.09
CA PRO A 59 1.06 2.33 -6.42
C PRO A 59 0.75 0.87 -6.75
N PHE A 60 -0.07 0.18 -5.95
CA PHE A 60 -0.38 -1.23 -6.17
C PHE A 60 -1.15 -1.44 -7.48
N TRP A 61 -2.11 -0.56 -7.80
CA TRP A 61 -2.80 -0.60 -9.09
C TRP A 61 -1.83 -0.39 -10.26
N LYS A 62 -0.94 0.61 -10.15
CA LYS A 62 0.04 0.90 -11.20
C LYS A 62 0.99 -0.27 -11.43
N MET A 63 1.53 -0.86 -10.36
CA MET A 63 2.45 -2.00 -10.47
C MET A 63 1.74 -3.20 -11.11
N THR A 64 0.58 -3.59 -10.59
CA THR A 64 -0.23 -4.69 -11.17
C THR A 64 -0.53 -4.49 -12.66
N ALA A 65 -0.79 -3.25 -13.09
CA ALA A 65 -1.06 -2.95 -14.49
C ALA A 65 0.18 -3.08 -15.40
N GLN A 66 1.40 -2.98 -14.86
CA GLN A 66 2.65 -3.07 -15.60
C GLN A 66 3.01 -4.51 -15.99
N ASN A 67 2.57 -5.51 -15.22
CA ASN A 67 2.86 -6.92 -15.47
C ASN A 67 1.60 -7.78 -15.35
N LYS A 68 1.19 -8.42 -16.46
CA LYS A 68 -0.03 -9.24 -16.54
C LYS A 68 -0.03 -10.50 -15.67
N ASN A 69 1.14 -10.91 -15.17
CA ASN A 69 1.28 -12.06 -14.29
C ASN A 69 1.10 -11.69 -12.80
N GLU A 70 1.08 -10.40 -12.48
CA GLU A 70 0.87 -9.92 -11.11
C GLU A 70 -0.61 -9.93 -10.75
N VAL A 71 -0.88 -10.15 -9.46
CA VAL A 71 -2.23 -10.20 -8.92
C VAL A 71 -2.40 -9.09 -7.90
N TYR A 72 -3.51 -8.37 -7.98
CA TYR A 72 -3.95 -7.45 -6.95
C TYR A 72 -5.02 -8.12 -6.09
N ALA A 73 -4.88 -8.08 -4.77
CA ALA A 73 -5.93 -8.52 -3.86
C ALA A 73 -6.29 -7.42 -2.86
N SER A 74 -7.57 -7.15 -2.68
CA SER A 74 -8.09 -6.15 -1.74
C SER A 74 -9.09 -6.78 -0.81
N VAL A 75 -8.81 -6.77 0.50
CA VAL A 75 -9.80 -7.06 1.55
C VAL A 75 -10.19 -5.75 2.21
N ASN A 76 -11.42 -5.30 2.00
CA ASN A 76 -11.89 -4.06 2.61
C ASN A 76 -13.42 -3.98 2.63
N LEU A 77 -14.00 -3.95 3.83
CA LEU A 77 -15.45 -3.83 4.02
C LEU A 77 -15.96 -2.46 3.51
N GLY A 78 -16.87 -2.49 2.55
CA GLY A 78 -17.48 -1.31 1.94
C GLY A 78 -16.66 -0.65 0.82
N GLU A 79 -15.39 -1.02 0.61
CA GLU A 79 -14.51 -0.36 -0.38
C GLU A 79 -13.46 -1.32 -1.00
N ALA A 80 -13.89 -2.55 -1.30
CA ALA A 80 -13.08 -3.52 -2.06
C ALA A 80 -13.23 -3.28 -3.58
N VAL A 81 -12.43 -2.35 -4.12
CA VAL A 81 -12.44 -1.98 -5.54
C VAL A 81 -11.06 -2.03 -6.20
N CYS A 82 -11.06 -2.14 -7.52
CA CYS A 82 -9.89 -2.05 -8.40
C CYS A 82 -10.20 -1.14 -9.61
N GLN A 83 -9.17 -0.80 -10.39
CA GLN A 83 -9.36 -0.12 -11.68
C GLN A 83 -9.77 -1.11 -12.77
N GLN A 84 -10.56 -0.63 -13.74
CA GLN A 84 -11.06 -1.45 -14.85
C GLN A 84 -9.94 -2.19 -15.60
N GLU A 85 -8.78 -1.54 -15.78
CA GLU A 85 -7.63 -2.08 -16.51
C GLU A 85 -7.05 -3.35 -15.87
N ILE A 86 -7.19 -3.51 -14.55
CA ILE A 86 -6.64 -4.64 -13.78
C ILE A 86 -7.73 -5.60 -13.27
N GLU A 87 -8.99 -5.47 -13.69
CA GLU A 87 -10.10 -6.31 -13.23
C GLU A 87 -9.79 -7.80 -13.36
N LYS A 88 -9.16 -8.21 -14.47
CA LYS A 88 -8.79 -9.61 -14.73
C LYS A 88 -7.67 -10.14 -13.84
N GLN A 89 -6.92 -9.25 -13.22
CA GLN A 89 -5.81 -9.53 -12.31
C GLN A 89 -6.20 -9.27 -10.85
N SER A 90 -7.46 -8.98 -10.57
CA SER A 90 -7.90 -8.47 -9.27
C SER A 90 -8.82 -9.42 -8.52
N ILE A 91 -8.56 -9.58 -7.22
CA ILE A 91 -9.41 -10.27 -6.26
C ILE A 91 -9.91 -9.22 -5.27
N CYS A 92 -11.19 -8.86 -5.35
CA CYS A 92 -11.80 -7.87 -4.46
C CYS A 92 -12.75 -8.55 -3.48
N ILE A 93 -12.37 -8.58 -2.19
CA ILE A 93 -13.10 -9.20 -1.09
C ILE A 93 -13.72 -8.09 -0.23
N ASN A 94 -15.04 -7.96 -0.33
CA ASN A 94 -15.81 -6.97 0.40
C ASN A 94 -16.33 -7.53 1.73
N GLU A 95 -15.42 -7.79 2.67
CA GLU A 95 -15.73 -8.42 3.96
C GLU A 95 -14.82 -7.86 5.07
N ASP A 96 -15.19 -8.10 6.32
CA ASP A 96 -14.33 -7.86 7.48
C ASP A 96 -12.99 -8.62 7.37
N ILE A 97 -11.90 -7.93 7.66
CA ILE A 97 -10.54 -8.50 7.52
C ILE A 97 -10.34 -9.67 8.48
N SER A 98 -10.85 -9.62 9.71
CA SER A 98 -10.66 -10.71 10.67
C SER A 98 -11.35 -11.98 10.19
N GLN A 99 -12.57 -11.87 9.66
CA GLN A 99 -13.31 -13.00 9.10
C GLN A 99 -12.58 -13.63 7.91
N VAL A 100 -11.97 -12.82 7.04
CA VAL A 100 -11.22 -13.32 5.89
C VAL A 100 -9.93 -14.02 6.32
N LEU A 101 -9.21 -13.46 7.31
CA LEU A 101 -7.97 -14.05 7.80
C LEU A 101 -8.19 -15.36 8.57
N GLU A 102 -9.33 -15.53 9.24
CA GLU A 102 -9.69 -16.79 9.91
C GLU A 102 -9.92 -17.97 8.94
N LEU A 103 -10.08 -17.69 7.63
CA LEU A 103 -10.28 -18.71 6.59
C LEU A 103 -8.98 -19.16 5.90
N LEU A 104 -7.83 -18.58 6.27
CA LEU A 104 -6.51 -18.86 5.70
C LEU A 104 -5.67 -19.79 6.60
#